data_AF-A0A381QW67-F1
#
_entry.id   AF-A0A381QW67-F1
#
_cell.length_a   1.000
_cell.length_b   1.000
_cell.length_c   1.000
_cell.angle_alpha   90.00
_cell.angle_beta   90.00
_cell.angle_gamma   90.00
#
_symmetry.space_group_name_H-M   'P 1'
#
loop_
_entity.id
_entity.type
_entity.pdbx_description
1 polymer ?
#
loop_
_entity_poly.entity_id
_entity_poly.type
_entity_poly.pdbx_seq_one_letter_code
_entity_poly.pdbx_strand_id
1 'polypeptide(L)' 'MKLVTPAIFFLEMAKPLNFIGSQTMVFFGPIVSAFVKTDGYYRAAELFESNVSVEFLISELERLGKNG' A
#
# COMPACT_ATOMS: atom_id res chain seq x y z
N MET A 1 -7.46 -11.76 -20.94
CA MET A 1 -6.21 -10.95 -20.94
C MET A 1 -6.38 -9.42 -21.05
N LYS A 2 -7.32 -8.85 -21.83
CA LYS A 2 -7.37 -7.39 -22.13
C LYS A 2 -7.34 -6.42 -20.93
N LEU A 3 -7.86 -6.81 -19.76
CA LEU A 3 -7.87 -5.96 -18.55
C LEU A 3 -6.75 -6.28 -17.54
N VAL A 4 -6.03 -7.39 -17.72
CA VAL A 4 -4.98 -7.82 -16.77
C VAL A 4 -3.78 -6.88 -16.83
N THR A 5 -3.33 -6.54 -18.05
CA THR A 5 -2.20 -5.61 -18.26
C THR A 5 -2.42 -4.22 -17.66
N PRO A 6 -3.54 -3.51 -17.92
CA PRO A 6 -3.78 -2.23 -17.27
C PRO A 6 -3.98 -2.35 -15.76
N ALA A 7 -4.56 -3.45 -15.25
CA ALA A 7 -4.70 -3.67 -13.80
C ALA A 7 -3.34 -3.82 -13.09
N ILE A 8 -2.41 -4.58 -13.67
CA ILE A 8 -1.03 -4.72 -13.15
C ILE A 8 -0.33 -3.36 -13.16
N PHE A 9 -0.46 -2.58 -14.25
CA PHE A 9 0.12 -1.25 -14.33
C PHE A 9 -0.39 -0.30 -13.23
N PHE A 10 -1.70 -0.28 -12.97
CA PHE A 10 -2.26 0.52 -11.87
C PHE A 10 -1.75 0.08 -10.49
N LEU A 11 -1.61 -1.23 -10.26
CA LEU A 11 -1.09 -1.78 -9.00
C LEU A 11 0.40 -1.47 -8.80
N GLU A 12 1.21 -1.53 -9.86
CA GLU A 12 2.61 -1.08 -9.86
C GLU A 12 2.73 0.40 -9.46
N MET A 13 1.86 1.26 -10.01
CA MET A 13 1.83 2.68 -9.65
C MET A 13 1.38 2.93 -8.20
N ALA A 14 0.68 1.99 -7.57
CA ALA A 14 0.28 2.09 -6.17
C ALA A 14 1.39 1.71 -5.18
N LYS A 15 2.46 1.02 -5.61
CA LYS A 15 3.61 0.67 -4.76
C LYS A 15 4.25 1.86 -4.03
N PRO A 16 4.53 3.00 -4.70
CA PRO A 16 5.06 4.19 -4.01
C PRO A 16 4.08 4.83 -3.01
N LEU A 17 2.76 4.57 -3.09
CA LEU A 17 1.78 5.16 -2.17
C LEU A 17 1.92 4.64 -0.73
N ASN A 18 2.34 3.39 -0.55
CA ASN A 18 2.63 2.85 0.78
C ASN A 18 3.81 3.56 1.43
N PHE A 19 4.88 3.76 0.66
CA PHE A 19 6.06 4.49 1.12
C PHE A 19 5.72 5.96 1.43
N ILE A 20 5.01 6.64 0.53
CA ILE A 20 4.56 8.02 0.73
C ILE A 20 3.62 8.10 1.95
N GLY A 21 2.72 7.15 2.13
CA GLY A 21 1.81 7.07 3.27
C GLY A 21 2.54 6.91 4.60
N SER A 22 3.48 5.96 4.69
CA SER A 22 4.34 5.78 5.87
C SER A 22 5.12 7.07 6.20
N GLN A 23 5.84 7.63 5.22
CA GLN A 23 6.62 8.86 5.41
C GLN A 23 5.73 10.05 5.79
N THR A 24 4.53 10.15 5.22
CA THR A 24 3.55 11.19 5.56
C THR A 24 3.09 11.04 7.01
N MET A 25 2.82 9.82 7.49
CA MET A 25 2.46 9.62 8.89
C MET A 25 3.62 9.85 9.85
N VAL A 26 4.84 9.45 9.50
CA VAL A 26 6.02 9.77 10.32
C VAL A 26 6.21 11.28 10.42
N PHE A 27 6.06 12.01 9.30
CA PHE A 27 6.18 13.47 9.25
C PHE A 27 5.10 14.18 10.08
N PHE A 28 3.83 13.74 9.98
CA PHE A 28 2.71 14.33 10.73
C PHE A 28 2.53 13.78 12.14
N GLY A 29 3.28 12.74 12.53
CA GLY A 29 3.20 12.09 13.83
C GLY A 29 3.25 13.03 15.04
N PRO A 30 4.14 14.04 15.09
CA PRO A 30 4.18 15.02 16.18
C PRO A 30 2.90 15.86 16.29
N ILE A 31 2.27 16.20 15.17
CA ILE A 31 1.03 16.99 15.15
C ILE A 31 -0.13 16.11 15.57
N VAL A 32 -0.26 14.90 14.99
CA VAL A 32 -1.39 14.02 15.26
C VAL A 32 -1.35 13.46 16.69
N SER A 33 -0.17 13.08 17.20
CA SER A 33 -0.02 12.59 18.59
C SER A 33 -0.33 13.64 19.67
N ALA A 34 -0.28 14.93 19.32
CA ALA A 34 -0.69 16.00 20.24
C ALA A 34 -2.23 16.06 20.43
N PHE A 35 -3.01 15.50 19.50
CA PHE A 35 -4.48 15.55 19.51
C PHE A 35 -5.15 14.16 19.64
N VAL A 36 -4.44 13.06 19.40
CA VAL A 36 -4.94 11.67 19.40
C VAL A 36 -4.01 10.77 20.21
N LYS A 37 -4.54 9.82 20.99
CA LYS A 37 -3.73 8.82 21.71
C LYS A 37 -2.82 8.05 20.74
N THR A 38 -1.54 8.09 21.04
CA THR A 38 -0.40 7.66 20.23
C THR A 38 -0.51 6.22 19.69
N ASP A 39 -1.15 5.33 20.46
CA ASP A 39 -1.15 3.88 20.26
C ASP A 39 -1.80 3.44 18.94
N GLY A 40 -2.92 4.08 18.56
CA GLY A 40 -3.65 3.75 17.33
C GLY A 40 -3.02 4.30 16.06
N TYR A 41 -2.32 5.44 16.17
CA TYR A 41 -1.70 6.13 15.03
C TYR A 41 -0.46 5.40 14.52
N TYR A 42 0.43 5.00 15.42
CA TYR A 42 1.63 4.24 15.04
C TYR A 42 1.28 2.84 14.51
N ARG A 43 0.19 2.23 15.00
CA ARG A 43 -0.31 0.97 14.46
C ARG A 43 -0.83 1.12 13.03
N ALA A 44 -1.49 2.23 12.71
CA ALA A 44 -1.87 2.55 11.34
C ALA A 44 -0.62 2.78 10.48
N ALA A 45 0.37 3.53 10.98
CA ALA A 45 1.65 3.76 10.30
C ALA A 45 2.36 2.45 9.90
N GLU A 46 2.50 1.51 10.83
CA GLU A 46 3.06 0.17 10.57
C GLU A 46 2.26 -0.63 9.52
N LEU A 47 0.93 -0.53 9.53
CA LEU A 47 0.08 -1.23 8.57
C LEU A 47 0.27 -0.72 7.15
N PHE A 48 0.38 0.60 6.96
CA PHE A 48 0.69 1.21 5.67
C PHE A 48 2.13 0.94 5.22
N GLU A 49 3.04 0.67 6.15
CA GLU A 49 4.42 0.29 5.86
C GLU A 49 4.53 -1.19 5.44
N SER A 50 3.54 -2.02 5.77
CA SER A 50 3.52 -3.44 5.38
C SER A 50 3.23 -3.63 3.88
N ASN A 51 4.27 -4.04 3.14
CA ASN A 51 4.28 -4.15 1.67
C ASN A 51 3.69 -5.45 1.11
N VAL A 52 2.97 -6.24 1.91
CA VAL A 52 2.70 -7.65 1.55
C VAL A 52 1.52 -7.81 0.57
N SER A 53 0.66 -6.81 0.40
CA SER A 53 -0.62 -7.02 -0.29
C SER A 53 -0.62 -6.80 -1.81
N VAL A 54 0.16 -5.86 -2.34
CA VAL A 54 0.07 -5.47 -3.76
C VAL A 54 0.80 -6.45 -4.68
N GLU A 55 1.97 -6.94 -4.25
CA GLU A 55 2.74 -7.92 -5.03
C GLU A 55 2.04 -9.27 -5.15
N PHE A 56 1.35 -9.67 -4.07
CA PHE A 56 0.48 -10.84 -4.10
C PHE A 56 -0.63 -10.68 -5.14
N LEU A 57 -1.26 -9.50 -5.19
CA LEU A 57 -2.31 -9.20 -6.16
C LEU A 57 -1.81 -9.19 -7.61
N ILE A 58 -0.62 -8.61 -7.86
CA ILE A 58 0.02 -8.62 -9.18
C ILE A 58 0.34 -10.06 -9.61
N SER A 59 0.97 -10.85 -8.74
CA SER A 59 1.32 -12.24 -9.02
C SER A 59 0.10 -13.09 -9.38
N GLU A 60 -1.01 -12.86 -8.67
CA GLU A 60 -2.26 -13.58 -8.91
C GLU A 60 -2.94 -13.15 -10.23
N LEU A 61 -2.89 -11.86 -10.57
CA LEU A 61 -3.35 -11.35 -11.87
C LEU A 61 -2.53 -11.91 -13.03
N GLU A 62 -1.20 -12.04 -12.87
CA GLU A 62 -0.34 -12.68 -13.86
C GLU A 62 -0.68 -14.16 -14.05
N ARG A 63 -0.92 -14.89 -12.96
CA ARG A 63 -1.32 -16.30 -12.99
C ARG A 63 -2.64 -16.50 -13.74
N LEU A 64 -3.64 -15.68 -13.43
CA LEU A 64 -4.94 -15.70 -14.10
C LEU A 64 -4.83 -15.26 -15.57
N GLY A 65 -3.94 -14.31 -15.87
CA GLY A 65 -3.64 -13.87 -17.22
C GLY A 65 -3.04 -14.96 -18.09
N LYS A 66 -2.15 -15.80 -17.55
CA LYS A 66 -1.47 -16.91 -18.27
C LYS A 66 -2.36 -18.14 -18.50
N ASN A 67 -3.39 -18.33 -17.67
CA ASN A 67 -4.25 -19.52 -17.67
C ASN A 67 -5.55 -19.36 -18.50
N GLY A 68 -5.75 -18.25 -19.22
CA GLY A 68 -6.96 -17.96 -19.98
C GLY A 68 -6.72 -17.43 -21.39
#